data_AF-A0A430VL20-F1
#
_entry.id   AF-A0A430VL20-F1
#
_cell.length_a   1.000
_cell.length_b   1.000
_cell.length_c   1.000
_cell.angle_alpha   90.00
_cell.angle_beta   90.00
_cell.angle_gamma   90.00
#
_symmetry.space_group_name_H-M   'P 1'
#
loop_
_entity.id
_entity.type
_entity.pdbx_description
1 polymer ?
#
loop_
_entity_poly.entity_id
_entity_poly.type
_entity_poly.pdbx_seq_one_letter_code
_entity_poly.pdbx_strand_id
1 'polypeptide(L)'
;LLGVLAGLPLEPAWGMVPVALGLALYALTGYASLGALGLPLGLFGVLLFGGFPLGAKVLGGLLFLLALWRYKENLGRILEGTEPRLGSPLPLPSERQVVCAFLIHPLTVEDFWQSPRFRWARPLVRLGLLKQAWIERLAELFRPMKVGEVRGVRTADGREVLCHLISAPLLPHQIKAKPELAVRRAVQGARLAKELGATVVGLGAFWSVVGEKGKRVQEAVPDIEVTNGGAYTAGTVKAAIPSILAHFAQSGKDLKKTTA
;
A
#
# COMPACT_ATOMS: atom_id res chain seq x y z
N LEU A 1 -21.00 -13.88 -6.35
CA LEU A 1 -20.28 -15.06 -6.89
C LEU A 1 -20.96 -16.35 -6.50
N LEU A 2 -21.03 -16.72 -5.22
CA LEU A 2 -21.75 -17.94 -4.79
C LEU A 2 -23.23 -17.94 -5.20
N GLY A 3 -23.93 -16.81 -5.11
CA GLY A 3 -25.32 -16.70 -5.60
C GLY A 3 -25.47 -16.83 -7.13
N VAL A 4 -24.45 -16.51 -7.92
CA VAL A 4 -24.46 -16.72 -9.39
C VAL A 4 -24.20 -18.19 -9.70
N LEU A 5 -23.28 -18.83 -8.96
CA LEU A 5 -23.01 -20.26 -9.06
C LEU A 5 -24.24 -21.11 -8.71
N ALA A 6 -24.98 -20.75 -7.66
CA ALA A 6 -26.19 -21.45 -7.23
C ALA A 6 -27.39 -21.25 -8.19
N GLY A 7 -27.39 -20.19 -9.00
CA GLY A 7 -28.48 -19.87 -9.93
C GLY A 7 -28.26 -20.38 -11.36
N LEU A 8 -27.07 -20.91 -11.68
CA LEU A 8 -26.81 -21.52 -12.98
C LEU A 8 -27.27 -23.00 -12.96
N PRO A 9 -27.96 -23.48 -14.01
CA PRO A 9 -28.34 -24.89 -14.13
C PRO A 9 -27.12 -25.74 -14.51
N LEU A 10 -26.11 -25.74 -13.65
CA LEU A 10 -24.89 -26.53 -13.79
C LEU A 10 -25.14 -27.93 -13.25
N GLU A 11 -24.62 -28.95 -13.93
CA GLU A 11 -24.48 -30.25 -13.29
C GLU A 11 -23.61 -30.11 -12.03
N PRO A 12 -23.88 -30.88 -10.97
CA PRO A 12 -23.17 -30.76 -9.69
C PRO A 12 -21.64 -30.78 -9.82
N ALA A 13 -21.11 -31.61 -10.73
CA ALA A 13 -19.67 -31.70 -10.99
C ALA A 13 -19.07 -30.36 -11.46
N TRP A 14 -19.73 -29.67 -12.40
CA TRP A 14 -19.29 -28.38 -12.90
C TRP A 14 -19.48 -27.25 -11.88
N GLY A 15 -20.52 -27.34 -11.04
CA GLY A 15 -20.77 -26.42 -9.94
C GLY A 15 -19.68 -26.49 -8.84
N MET A 16 -19.01 -27.63 -8.68
CA MET A 16 -17.94 -27.81 -7.69
C MET A 16 -16.58 -27.29 -8.15
N VAL A 17 -16.30 -27.20 -9.45
CA VAL A 17 -14.99 -26.75 -9.98
C VAL A 17 -14.51 -25.41 -9.38
N PRO A 18 -15.34 -24.36 -9.29
CA PRO A 18 -14.92 -23.09 -8.71
C PRO A 18 -14.54 -23.22 -7.23
N VAL A 19 -15.32 -23.98 -6.46
CA VAL A 19 -15.09 -24.22 -5.04
C VAL A 19 -13.82 -25.03 -4.84
N ALA A 20 -13.65 -26.12 -5.61
CA ALA A 20 -12.47 -26.96 -5.58
C ALA A 20 -11.19 -26.17 -5.92
N LEU A 21 -11.24 -25.33 -6.95
CA LEU A 21 -10.11 -24.46 -7.30
C LEU A 21 -9.78 -23.46 -6.18
N GLY A 22 -10.80 -22.83 -5.60
CA GLY A 22 -10.60 -21.90 -4.48
C GLY A 22 -9.98 -22.58 -3.24
N LEU A 23 -10.46 -23.77 -2.88
CA LEU A 23 -9.91 -24.57 -1.78
C LEU A 23 -8.49 -25.04 -2.08
N ALA A 24 -8.22 -25.52 -3.29
CA ALA A 24 -6.89 -25.96 -3.70
C ALA A 24 -5.88 -24.80 -3.65
N LEU A 25 -6.23 -23.63 -4.19
CA LEU A 25 -5.38 -22.45 -4.12
C LEU A 25 -5.12 -22.02 -2.67
N TYR A 26 -6.14 -22.07 -1.80
CA TYR A 26 -5.95 -21.75 -0.39
C TYR A 26 -5.05 -22.77 0.31
N ALA A 27 -5.26 -24.06 0.09
CA ALA A 27 -4.48 -25.12 0.74
C ALA A 27 -3.01 -25.12 0.28
N LEU A 28 -2.75 -24.90 -1.01
CA LEU A 28 -1.40 -24.91 -1.59
C LEU A 28 -0.61 -23.65 -1.24
N THR A 29 -1.26 -22.48 -1.20
CA THR A 29 -0.56 -21.21 -1.01
C THR A 29 -0.65 -20.66 0.42
N GLY A 30 -1.70 -21.00 1.15
CA GLY A 30 -2.05 -20.43 2.45
C GLY A 30 -2.69 -19.03 2.37
N TYR A 31 -2.89 -18.45 1.18
CA TYR A 31 -3.48 -17.12 1.03
C TYR A 31 -4.98 -17.20 0.76
N ALA A 32 -5.79 -16.74 1.72
CA ALA A 32 -7.25 -16.72 1.59
C ALA A 32 -7.72 -15.88 0.39
N SER A 33 -6.99 -14.82 0.05
CA SER A 33 -7.27 -13.98 -1.11
C SER A 33 -7.08 -14.68 -2.44
N LEU A 34 -6.10 -15.57 -2.58
CA LEU A 34 -5.96 -16.41 -3.77
C LEU A 34 -7.07 -17.45 -3.86
N GLY A 35 -7.46 -18.05 -2.73
CA GLY A 35 -8.60 -18.96 -2.69
C GLY A 35 -9.90 -18.28 -3.11
N ALA A 36 -10.15 -17.07 -2.61
CA ALA A 36 -11.33 -16.30 -2.99
C ALA A 36 -11.33 -15.86 -4.46
N LEU A 37 -10.15 -15.55 -5.04
CA LEU A 37 -9.98 -15.26 -6.46
C LEU A 37 -10.09 -16.52 -7.34
N GLY A 38 -9.83 -17.70 -6.77
CA GLY A 38 -10.07 -18.99 -7.40
C GLY A 38 -11.54 -19.23 -7.77
N LEU A 39 -12.49 -18.72 -6.99
CA LEU A 39 -13.92 -18.85 -7.27
C LEU A 39 -14.33 -18.21 -8.63
N PRO A 40 -14.10 -16.91 -8.89
CA PRO A 40 -14.44 -16.33 -10.19
C PRO A 40 -13.58 -16.88 -11.33
N LEU A 41 -12.32 -17.26 -11.07
CA LEU A 41 -11.47 -17.89 -12.08
C LEU A 41 -12.02 -19.25 -12.51
N GLY A 42 -12.39 -20.08 -11.53
CA GLY A 42 -12.97 -21.40 -11.79
C GLY A 42 -14.32 -21.27 -12.48
N LEU A 43 -15.17 -20.33 -12.06
CA LEU A 43 -16.45 -20.04 -12.75
C LEU A 43 -16.21 -19.64 -14.21
N PHE A 44 -15.26 -18.75 -14.48
CA PHE A 44 -14.92 -18.37 -15.84
C PHE A 44 -14.43 -19.58 -16.66
N GLY A 45 -13.60 -20.45 -16.08
CA GLY A 45 -13.18 -21.70 -16.70
C GLY A 45 -14.35 -22.63 -17.04
N VAL A 46 -15.28 -22.84 -16.10
CA VAL A 46 -16.50 -23.63 -16.34
C VAL A 46 -17.32 -23.05 -17.49
N LEU A 47 -17.48 -21.72 -17.55
CA LEU A 47 -18.23 -21.08 -18.63
C LEU A 47 -17.52 -21.20 -19.97
N LEU A 48 -16.19 -21.13 -20.01
CA LEU A 48 -15.40 -21.27 -21.24
C LEU A 48 -15.51 -22.68 -21.85
N PHE A 49 -15.40 -23.71 -21.00
CA PHE A 49 -15.27 -25.11 -21.44
C PHE A 49 -16.56 -25.93 -21.32
N GLY A 50 -17.56 -25.48 -20.55
CA GLY A 50 -18.81 -26.19 -20.28
C GLY A 50 -19.92 -26.01 -21.31
N GLY A 51 -19.60 -25.60 -22.55
CA GLY A 51 -20.59 -25.49 -23.63
C GLY A 51 -21.58 -24.30 -23.52
N PHE A 52 -21.30 -23.31 -22.68
CA PHE A 52 -22.17 -22.15 -22.48
C PHE A 52 -22.20 -21.19 -23.68
N PRO A 53 -23.27 -20.40 -23.87
CA PRO A 53 -23.35 -19.39 -24.93
C PRO A 53 -22.30 -18.29 -24.74
N LEU A 54 -21.92 -17.62 -25.83
CA LEU A 54 -20.90 -16.57 -25.83
C LEU A 54 -21.18 -15.46 -24.81
N GLY A 55 -22.43 -15.05 -24.64
CA GLY A 55 -22.81 -14.04 -23.65
C GLY A 55 -22.43 -14.42 -22.21
N ALA A 56 -22.62 -15.69 -21.83
CA ALA A 56 -22.24 -16.17 -20.51
C ALA A 56 -20.71 -16.20 -20.34
N LYS A 57 -19.96 -16.57 -21.38
CA LYS A 57 -18.49 -16.52 -21.39
C LYS A 57 -17.97 -15.10 -21.19
N VAL A 58 -18.54 -14.13 -21.92
CA VAL A 58 -18.18 -12.71 -21.81
C VAL A 58 -18.48 -12.18 -20.40
N LEU A 59 -19.67 -12.44 -19.87
CA LEU A 59 -20.04 -12.03 -18.51
C LEU A 59 -19.14 -12.67 -17.44
N GLY A 60 -18.82 -13.96 -17.58
CA GLY A 60 -17.87 -14.66 -16.71
C GLY A 60 -16.49 -14.00 -16.72
N GLY A 61 -16.00 -13.65 -17.91
CA GLY A 61 -14.72 -12.95 -18.07
C GLY A 61 -14.75 -11.56 -17.43
N LEU A 62 -15.81 -10.77 -17.64
CA LEU A 62 -15.98 -9.46 -17.02
C LEU A 62 -16.05 -9.55 -15.49
N LEU A 63 -16.77 -10.53 -14.95
CA LEU A 63 -16.82 -10.79 -13.52
C LEU A 63 -15.45 -11.16 -12.95
N PHE A 64 -14.67 -11.97 -13.67
CA PHE A 64 -13.31 -12.31 -13.28
C PHE A 64 -12.38 -11.09 -13.32
N LEU A 65 -12.44 -10.26 -14.36
CA LEU A 65 -11.66 -9.01 -14.43
C LEU A 65 -12.04 -8.02 -13.31
N LEU A 66 -13.33 -7.93 -12.98
CA LEU A 66 -13.79 -7.12 -11.84
C LEU A 66 -13.28 -7.68 -10.51
N ALA A 67 -13.25 -9.00 -10.35
CA ALA A 67 -12.67 -9.65 -9.19
C ALA A 67 -11.16 -9.38 -9.10
N LEU A 68 -10.41 -9.52 -10.20
CA LEU A 68 -8.99 -9.13 -10.25
C LEU A 68 -8.77 -7.68 -9.84
N TRP A 69 -9.59 -6.74 -10.35
CA TRP A 69 -9.51 -5.34 -9.96
C TRP A 69 -9.82 -5.11 -8.48
N ARG A 70 -10.76 -5.86 -7.90
CA ARG A 70 -11.10 -5.80 -6.47
C ARG A 70 -9.97 -6.36 -5.60
N TYR A 71 -9.32 -7.44 -6.04
CA TYR A 71 -8.26 -8.15 -5.31
C TYR A 71 -6.83 -7.65 -5.63
N LYS A 72 -6.67 -6.65 -6.49
CA LYS A 72 -5.33 -6.13 -6.88
C LYS A 72 -4.46 -5.74 -5.69
N GLU A 73 -5.05 -5.23 -4.61
CA GLU A 73 -4.30 -4.86 -3.40
C GLU A 73 -3.85 -6.08 -2.61
N ASN A 74 -4.66 -7.15 -2.54
CA ASN A 74 -4.26 -8.42 -1.96
C ASN A 74 -3.12 -9.07 -2.76
N LEU A 75 -3.23 -9.08 -4.09
CA LEU A 75 -2.18 -9.58 -4.97
C LEU A 75 -0.89 -8.77 -4.79
N GLY A 76 -1.00 -7.45 -4.68
CA GLY A 76 0.13 -6.59 -4.36
C GLY A 76 0.78 -6.92 -3.02
N ARG A 77 -0.01 -7.18 -1.97
CA ARG A 77 0.51 -7.61 -0.65
C ARG A 77 1.17 -8.99 -0.69
N ILE A 78 0.66 -9.92 -1.51
CA ILE A 78 1.32 -11.22 -1.72
C ILE A 78 2.70 -11.02 -2.36
N LEU A 79 2.79 -10.17 -3.40
CA LEU A 79 4.07 -9.87 -4.06
C LEU A 79 5.07 -9.18 -3.11
N GLU A 80 4.58 -8.43 -2.14
CA GLU A 80 5.39 -7.76 -1.11
C GLU A 80 5.61 -8.61 0.15
N GLY A 81 5.06 -9.84 0.20
CA GLY A 81 5.19 -10.72 1.37
C GLY A 81 4.46 -10.22 2.63
N THR A 82 3.48 -9.33 2.48
CA THR A 82 2.74 -8.72 3.59
C THR A 82 1.30 -9.23 3.73
N GLU A 83 0.81 -10.05 2.80
CA GLU A 83 -0.53 -10.65 2.91
C GLU A 83 -0.54 -11.72 4.02
N PRO A 84 -1.54 -11.73 4.91
CA PRO A 84 -1.67 -12.79 5.92
C PRO A 84 -1.74 -14.18 5.28
N ARG A 85 -0.89 -15.09 5.77
CA ARG A 85 -0.83 -16.48 5.33
C ARG A 85 -1.33 -17.40 6.44
N LEU A 86 -2.02 -18.48 6.09
CA LEU A 86 -2.39 -19.52 7.04
C LEU A 86 -1.14 -20.00 7.80
N GLY A 87 -1.22 -20.02 9.13
CA GLY A 87 -0.12 -20.39 10.02
C GLY A 87 0.87 -19.26 10.34
N SER A 88 0.80 -18.10 9.67
CA SER A 88 1.55 -16.91 10.10
C SER A 88 0.86 -16.23 11.29
N PRO A 89 1.62 -15.69 12.26
CA PRO A 89 1.01 -14.91 13.34
C PRO A 89 0.25 -13.73 12.74
N LEU A 90 -0.91 -13.41 13.33
CA LEU A 90 -1.65 -12.22 12.93
C LEU A 90 -0.73 -11.00 13.12
N PRO A 91 -0.78 -10.01 12.22
CA PRO A 91 0.02 -8.79 12.34
C PRO A 91 -0.57 -7.86 13.41
N LEU A 92 -0.96 -8.40 14.55
CA LEU A 92 -1.46 -7.67 15.70
C LEU A 92 -0.28 -7.32 16.63
N PRO A 93 -0.27 -6.12 17.21
CA PRO A 93 0.74 -5.74 18.17
C PRO A 93 0.73 -6.68 19.39
N SER A 94 1.91 -7.07 19.87
CA SER A 94 2.00 -7.66 21.22
C SER A 94 1.85 -6.58 22.30
N GLU A 95 1.47 -6.95 23.53
CA GLU A 95 1.41 -6.00 24.66
C GLU A 95 2.74 -5.29 24.96
N ARG A 96 3.86 -5.86 24.51
CA ARG A 96 5.21 -5.29 24.66
C ARG A 96 5.62 -4.39 23.49
N GLN A 97 4.71 -4.13 22.54
CA GLN A 97 4.97 -3.32 21.37
C GLN A 97 4.15 -2.03 21.38
N VAL A 98 4.81 -0.94 21.02
CA VAL A 98 4.14 0.30 20.61
C VAL A 98 4.13 0.35 19.09
N VAL A 99 2.99 0.69 18.50
CA VAL A 99 2.83 0.65 17.04
C VAL A 99 2.53 2.02 16.49
N CYS A 100 3.30 2.39 15.49
CA CYS A 100 3.15 3.64 14.75
C CYS A 100 3.16 3.36 13.25
N ALA A 101 2.80 4.36 12.46
CA ALA A 101 2.91 4.31 11.02
C ALA A 101 3.52 5.60 10.45
N PHE A 102 4.19 5.49 9.31
CA PHE A 102 4.58 6.63 8.49
C PHE A 102 3.94 6.53 7.12
N LEU A 103 3.25 7.59 6.72
CA LEU A 103 2.81 7.78 5.35
C LEU A 103 3.97 8.36 4.54
N ILE A 104 4.44 7.60 3.55
CA ILE A 104 5.53 7.95 2.64
C ILE A 104 5.01 8.07 1.21
N HIS A 105 5.83 8.62 0.32
CA HIS A 105 5.55 8.68 -1.11
C HIS A 105 6.83 8.52 -1.92
N PRO A 106 6.73 8.06 -3.17
CA PRO A 106 7.84 8.12 -4.11
C PRO A 106 8.22 9.58 -4.41
N LEU A 107 9.51 9.86 -4.51
CA LEU A 107 10.04 11.17 -4.91
C LEU A 107 10.09 11.28 -6.43
N THR A 108 10.45 10.19 -7.10
CA THR A 108 10.54 10.09 -8.55
C THR A 108 9.82 8.85 -9.06
N VAL A 109 9.66 8.76 -10.38
CA VAL A 109 9.09 7.57 -11.02
C VAL A 109 9.98 6.34 -10.83
N GLU A 110 11.29 6.53 -10.68
CA GLU A 110 12.24 5.46 -10.36
C GLU A 110 11.89 4.74 -9.07
N ASP A 111 11.33 5.45 -8.09
CA ASP A 111 10.93 4.88 -6.81
C ASP A 111 9.73 3.93 -6.94
N PHE A 112 8.88 4.10 -7.95
CA PHE A 112 7.80 3.13 -8.21
C PHE A 112 8.37 1.73 -8.45
N TRP A 113 9.51 1.62 -9.12
CA TRP A 113 10.11 0.34 -9.49
C TRP A 113 10.67 -0.45 -8.30
N GLN A 114 10.85 0.22 -7.16
CA GLN A 114 11.28 -0.45 -5.93
C GLN A 114 10.22 -1.45 -5.46
N SER A 115 8.93 -1.11 -5.59
CA SER A 115 7.84 -2.04 -5.30
C SER A 115 7.70 -3.08 -6.43
N PRO A 116 7.63 -4.39 -6.09
CA PRO A 116 7.33 -5.44 -7.06
C PRO A 116 6.05 -5.20 -7.86
N ARG A 117 5.07 -4.47 -7.31
CA ARG A 117 3.79 -4.16 -7.95
C ARG A 117 3.94 -3.35 -9.25
N PHE A 118 4.94 -2.49 -9.32
CA PHE A 118 5.16 -1.59 -10.46
C PHE A 118 6.43 -1.92 -11.25
N ARG A 119 7.32 -2.75 -10.71
CA ARG A 119 8.62 -3.08 -11.32
C ARG A 119 8.53 -3.60 -12.76
N TRP A 120 7.46 -4.32 -13.10
CA TRP A 120 7.22 -4.84 -14.46
C TRP A 120 7.06 -3.74 -15.52
N ALA A 121 6.62 -2.53 -15.13
CA ALA A 121 6.43 -1.42 -16.06
C ALA A 121 7.74 -0.71 -16.40
N ARG A 122 8.79 -0.84 -15.57
CA ARG A 122 10.11 -0.24 -15.78
C ARG A 122 10.72 -0.51 -17.17
N PRO A 123 10.81 -1.77 -17.67
CA PRO A 123 11.33 -2.02 -19.01
C PRO A 123 10.46 -1.38 -20.10
N LEU A 124 9.12 -1.39 -19.94
CA LEU A 124 8.20 -0.81 -20.93
C LEU A 124 8.35 0.71 -21.03
N VAL A 125 8.56 1.40 -19.91
CA VAL A 125 8.84 2.84 -19.90
C VAL A 125 10.17 3.14 -20.56
N ARG A 126 11.22 2.38 -20.20
CA ARG A 126 12.57 2.58 -20.73
C ARG A 126 12.67 2.34 -22.24
N LEU A 127 11.88 1.41 -22.75
CA LEU A 127 11.78 1.13 -24.19
C LEU A 127 10.83 2.08 -24.93
N GLY A 128 10.24 3.07 -24.24
CA GLY A 128 9.30 4.03 -24.83
C GLY A 128 7.92 3.46 -25.17
N LEU A 129 7.66 2.20 -24.83
CA LEU A 129 6.39 1.51 -25.09
C LEU A 129 5.26 2.01 -24.18
N LEU A 130 5.61 2.55 -23.00
CA LEU A 130 4.65 3.09 -22.04
C LEU A 130 5.10 4.49 -21.59
N LYS A 131 4.30 5.52 -21.89
CA LYS A 131 4.64 6.89 -21.45
C LYS A 131 4.52 7.00 -19.92
N GLN A 132 5.48 7.68 -19.31
CA GLN A 132 5.51 7.96 -17.87
C GLN A 132 4.19 8.53 -17.33
N ALA A 133 3.60 9.49 -18.06
CA ALA A 133 2.34 10.13 -17.68
C ALA A 133 1.17 9.13 -17.49
N TRP A 134 1.15 8.03 -18.23
CA TRP A 134 0.14 6.98 -18.04
C TRP A 134 0.30 6.27 -16.71
N ILE A 135 1.53 6.04 -16.29
CA ILE A 135 1.84 5.37 -15.02
C ILE A 135 1.51 6.28 -13.85
N GLU A 136 1.88 7.56 -13.93
CA GLU A 136 1.50 8.54 -12.92
C GLU A 136 -0.02 8.64 -12.77
N ARG A 137 -0.75 8.67 -13.89
CA ARG A 137 -2.23 8.72 -13.88
C ARG A 137 -2.85 7.42 -13.37
N LEU A 138 -2.24 6.27 -13.66
CA LEU A 138 -2.66 4.99 -13.13
C LEU A 138 -2.40 4.91 -11.62
N ALA A 139 -1.26 5.42 -11.15
CA ALA A 139 -0.86 5.45 -9.76
C ALA A 139 -1.86 6.25 -8.90
N GLU A 140 -2.47 7.31 -9.45
CA GLU A 140 -3.54 8.07 -8.78
C GLU A 140 -4.77 7.24 -8.41
N LEU A 141 -4.98 6.08 -9.04
CA LEU A 141 -6.12 5.21 -8.75
C LEU A 141 -5.86 4.28 -7.56
N PHE A 142 -4.59 4.02 -7.23
CA PHE A 142 -4.21 3.13 -6.13
C PHE A 142 -4.51 3.72 -4.76
N ARG A 143 -4.96 2.86 -3.84
CA ARG A 143 -5.15 3.24 -2.43
C ARG A 143 -3.83 3.15 -1.68
N PRO A 144 -3.69 3.82 -0.52
CA PRO A 144 -2.54 3.62 0.34
C PRO A 144 -2.37 2.15 0.71
N MET A 145 -1.13 1.69 0.79
CA MET A 145 -0.77 0.29 1.04
C MET A 145 0.42 0.21 1.99
N LYS A 146 0.44 -0.80 2.86
CA LYS A 146 1.64 -1.13 3.64
C LYS A 146 2.70 -1.66 2.66
N VAL A 147 3.84 -1.00 2.61
CA VAL A 147 4.98 -1.37 1.74
C VAL A 147 6.18 -1.90 2.53
N GLY A 148 6.13 -1.81 3.85
CA GLY A 148 7.19 -2.32 4.71
C GLY A 148 6.93 -2.05 6.19
N GLU A 149 7.92 -2.37 7.00
CA GLU A 149 7.94 -2.05 8.41
C GLU A 149 9.38 -1.86 8.90
N VAL A 150 9.53 -1.03 9.94
CA VAL A 150 10.78 -0.81 10.65
C VAL A 150 10.63 -1.44 12.04
N ARG A 151 11.64 -2.21 12.43
CA ARG A 151 11.75 -2.91 13.72
C ARG A 151 13.12 -2.62 14.34
N GLY A 152 13.32 -3.05 15.58
CA GLY A 152 14.61 -2.93 16.28
C GLY A 152 14.82 -1.61 17.03
N VAL A 153 13.85 -0.70 16.97
CA VAL A 153 13.82 0.48 17.83
C VAL A 153 13.15 0.10 19.13
N ARG A 154 13.73 0.53 20.26
CA ARG A 154 13.17 0.33 21.59
C ARG A 154 12.94 1.69 22.25
N THR A 155 11.83 1.79 22.95
CA THR A 155 11.55 2.93 23.82
C THR A 155 12.45 2.88 25.07
N ALA A 156 12.55 3.99 25.80
CA ALA A 156 13.37 4.07 27.01
C ALA A 156 12.94 3.08 28.11
N ASP A 157 11.65 2.71 28.14
CA ASP A 157 11.07 1.71 29.04
C ASP A 157 11.11 0.27 28.46
N GLY A 158 11.82 0.06 27.35
CA GLY A 158 12.14 -1.27 26.82
C GLY A 158 11.09 -1.91 25.91
N ARG A 159 9.97 -1.24 25.62
CA ARG A 159 8.99 -1.71 24.63
C ARG A 159 9.58 -1.63 23.22
N GLU A 160 9.22 -2.58 22.37
CA GLU A 160 9.65 -2.57 20.97
C GLU A 160 8.73 -1.67 20.14
N VAL A 161 9.31 -0.85 19.28
CA VAL A 161 8.57 -0.04 18.33
C VAL A 161 8.42 -0.83 17.04
N LEU A 162 7.17 -1.10 16.65
CA LEU A 162 6.84 -1.58 15.32
C LEU A 162 6.30 -0.40 14.51
N CYS A 163 7.02 -0.01 13.48
CA CYS A 163 6.63 1.12 12.65
C CYS A 163 6.23 0.65 11.25
N HIS A 164 4.97 0.81 10.87
CA HIS A 164 4.50 0.48 9.53
C HIS A 164 4.85 1.58 8.52
N LEU A 165 5.35 1.19 7.36
CA LEU A 165 5.54 2.09 6.24
C LEU A 165 4.35 1.95 5.29
N ILE A 166 3.57 3.01 5.16
CA ILE A 166 2.41 3.08 4.29
C ILE A 166 2.74 4.02 3.14
N SER A 167 2.56 3.57 1.90
CA SER A 167 2.76 4.41 0.72
C SER A 167 1.44 4.63 -0.01
N ALA A 168 1.17 5.88 -0.37
CA ALA A 168 0.21 6.20 -1.43
C ALA A 168 1.03 6.66 -2.64
N PRO A 169 0.90 6.02 -3.82
CA PRO A 169 1.80 6.25 -4.94
C PRO A 169 1.45 7.54 -5.70
N LEU A 170 1.52 8.68 -5.01
CA LEU A 170 1.45 10.02 -5.59
C LEU A 170 2.83 10.66 -5.56
N LEU A 171 3.26 11.21 -6.69
CA LEU A 171 4.50 11.97 -6.77
C LEU A 171 4.35 13.37 -6.15
N PRO A 172 5.47 14.05 -5.83
CA PRO A 172 5.44 15.36 -5.19
C PRO A 172 4.58 16.40 -5.92
N HIS A 173 4.65 16.44 -7.26
CA HIS A 173 3.85 17.36 -8.07
C HIS A 173 2.36 17.00 -8.06
N GLN A 174 2.00 15.72 -7.98
CA GLN A 174 0.60 15.28 -7.88
C GLN A 174 0.00 15.64 -6.52
N ILE A 175 0.77 15.45 -5.44
CA ILE A 175 0.35 15.85 -4.08
C ILE A 175 0.05 17.35 -4.04
N LYS A 176 0.93 18.17 -4.62
CA LYS A 176 0.76 19.63 -4.71
C LYS A 176 -0.40 20.05 -5.61
N ALA A 177 -0.49 19.48 -6.81
CA ALA A 177 -1.48 19.89 -7.80
C ALA A 177 -2.90 19.39 -7.49
N LYS A 178 -3.05 18.35 -6.67
CA LYS A 178 -4.35 17.70 -6.38
C LYS A 178 -4.59 17.61 -4.87
N PRO A 179 -4.78 18.73 -4.17
CA PRO A 179 -4.87 18.76 -2.70
C PRO A 179 -6.01 17.91 -2.15
N GLU A 180 -7.19 17.92 -2.78
CA GLU A 180 -8.31 17.09 -2.32
C GLU A 180 -8.06 15.59 -2.49
N LEU A 181 -7.40 15.20 -3.58
CA LEU A 181 -6.96 13.81 -3.75
C LEU A 181 -5.91 13.46 -2.68
N ALA A 182 -4.94 14.33 -2.43
CA ALA A 182 -3.91 14.12 -1.42
C ALA A 182 -4.51 13.96 -0.02
N VAL A 183 -5.46 14.82 0.38
CA VAL A 183 -6.19 14.69 1.66
C VAL A 183 -6.93 13.36 1.71
N ARG A 184 -7.65 13.00 0.65
CA ARG A 184 -8.36 11.71 0.58
C ARG A 184 -7.41 10.52 0.73
N ARG A 185 -6.23 10.55 0.11
CA ARG A 185 -5.21 9.50 0.24
C ARG A 185 -4.60 9.49 1.64
N ALA A 186 -4.34 10.64 2.24
CA ALA A 186 -3.83 10.72 3.61
C ALA A 186 -4.84 10.16 4.63
N VAL A 187 -6.13 10.48 4.49
CA VAL A 187 -7.21 9.91 5.31
C VAL A 187 -7.29 8.39 5.16
N GLN A 188 -7.21 7.88 3.93
CA GLN A 188 -7.16 6.43 3.68
C GLN A 188 -5.92 5.79 4.32
N GLY A 189 -4.78 6.48 4.31
CA GLY A 189 -3.54 6.00 4.92
C GLY A 189 -3.62 5.95 6.44
N ALA A 190 -4.21 6.99 7.07
CA ALA A 190 -4.45 7.02 8.51
C ALA A 190 -5.43 5.93 8.96
N ARG A 191 -6.50 5.67 8.19
CA ARG A 191 -7.41 4.54 8.45
C ARG A 191 -6.69 3.20 8.36
N LEU A 192 -5.87 3.00 7.33
CA LEU A 192 -5.06 1.79 7.20
C LEU A 192 -4.06 1.65 8.36
N ALA A 193 -3.44 2.74 8.81
CA ALA A 193 -2.55 2.73 9.97
C ALA A 193 -3.30 2.24 11.23
N LYS A 194 -4.50 2.76 11.47
CA LYS A 194 -5.37 2.32 12.58
C LYS A 194 -5.73 0.84 12.47
N GLU A 195 -6.11 0.37 11.27
CA GLU A 195 -6.40 -1.05 11.01
C GLU A 195 -5.20 -1.96 11.29
N LEU A 196 -3.98 -1.44 11.11
CA LEU A 196 -2.73 -2.13 11.44
C LEU A 196 -2.33 -1.99 12.92
N GLY A 197 -3.19 -1.42 13.77
CA GLY A 197 -2.96 -1.27 15.21
C GLY A 197 -2.07 -0.09 15.60
N ALA A 198 -1.74 0.82 14.67
CA ALA A 198 -0.98 2.01 14.99
C ALA A 198 -1.83 3.01 15.80
N THR A 199 -1.24 3.60 16.84
CA THR A 199 -1.86 4.67 17.64
C THR A 199 -1.49 6.06 17.15
N VAL A 200 -0.42 6.17 16.35
CA VAL A 200 0.06 7.42 15.77
C VAL A 200 0.49 7.20 14.32
N VAL A 201 0.16 8.16 13.45
CA VAL A 201 0.59 8.20 12.06
C VAL A 201 1.33 9.51 11.75
N GLY A 202 2.57 9.36 11.26
CA GLY A 202 3.38 10.45 10.74
C GLY A 202 3.12 10.72 9.26
N LEU A 203 2.74 11.95 8.92
CA LEU A 203 2.64 12.43 7.54
C LEU A 203 4.03 12.88 7.07
N GLY A 204 4.77 11.97 6.44
CA GLY A 204 6.16 12.20 6.04
C GLY A 204 6.32 13.03 4.77
N ALA A 205 7.45 13.73 4.65
CA ALA A 205 7.87 14.45 3.45
C ALA A 205 6.75 15.37 2.88
N PHE A 206 6.33 15.21 1.63
CA PHE A 206 5.30 16.08 1.04
C PHE A 206 3.90 15.86 1.64
N TRP A 207 3.66 14.75 2.37
CA TRP A 207 2.42 14.58 3.12
C TRP A 207 2.32 15.52 4.32
N SER A 208 3.45 15.98 4.87
CA SER A 208 3.49 16.81 6.09
C SER A 208 2.72 18.13 5.99
N VAL A 209 2.48 18.62 4.76
CA VAL A 209 1.75 19.86 4.49
C VAL A 209 0.29 19.63 4.05
N VAL A 210 -0.10 18.37 3.82
CA VAL A 210 -1.43 18.03 3.30
C VAL A 210 -2.52 18.30 4.33
N GLY A 211 -3.63 18.89 3.89
CA GLY A 211 -4.82 19.09 4.73
C GLY A 211 -4.56 19.96 5.95
N GLU A 212 -3.98 21.14 5.74
CA GLU A 212 -3.58 22.07 6.82
C GLU A 212 -2.60 21.42 7.80
N LYS A 213 -1.50 20.88 7.26
CA LYS A 213 -0.46 20.16 8.02
C LYS A 213 -0.99 18.98 8.84
N GLY A 214 -2.00 18.29 8.33
CA GLY A 214 -2.60 17.10 8.92
C GLY A 214 -3.92 17.34 9.67
N LYS A 215 -4.34 18.59 9.91
CA LYS A 215 -5.58 18.89 10.65
C LYS A 215 -6.81 18.22 10.04
N ARG A 216 -7.02 18.36 8.72
CA ARG A 216 -8.15 17.72 8.02
C ARG A 216 -8.08 16.18 8.08
N VAL A 217 -6.88 15.61 8.21
CA VAL A 217 -6.69 14.16 8.36
C VAL A 217 -7.07 13.70 9.76
N GLN A 218 -6.64 14.44 10.79
CA GLN A 218 -7.01 14.21 12.19
C GLN A 218 -8.53 14.27 12.39
N GLU A 219 -9.19 15.30 11.84
CA GLU A 219 -10.65 15.46 11.93
C GLU A 219 -11.41 14.29 11.29
N ALA A 220 -10.87 13.72 10.21
CA ALA A 220 -11.51 12.62 9.49
C ALA A 220 -11.24 11.24 10.10
N VAL A 221 -10.25 11.11 10.98
CA VAL A 221 -9.84 9.88 11.66
C VAL A 221 -9.46 10.20 13.11
N PRO A 222 -10.43 10.55 13.97
CA PRO A 222 -10.14 11.06 15.33
C PRO A 222 -9.54 10.03 16.28
N ASP A 223 -9.58 8.74 15.94
CA ASP A 223 -9.12 7.65 16.81
C ASP A 223 -7.62 7.31 16.64
N ILE A 224 -6.88 8.08 15.83
CA ILE A 224 -5.43 7.92 15.65
C ILE A 224 -4.76 9.29 15.65
N GLU A 225 -3.60 9.37 16.30
CA GLU A 225 -2.89 10.64 16.44
C GLU A 225 -2.13 10.95 15.16
N VAL A 226 -2.39 12.11 14.57
CA VAL A 226 -1.76 12.55 13.32
C VAL A 226 -0.70 13.58 13.64
N THR A 227 0.51 13.35 13.16
CA THR A 227 1.63 14.31 13.25
C THR A 227 2.24 14.58 11.89
N ASN A 228 2.62 15.83 11.64
CA ASN A 228 3.43 16.22 10.48
C ASN A 228 4.94 16.15 10.76
N GLY A 229 5.34 15.86 12.00
CA GLY A 229 6.76 15.77 12.40
C GLY A 229 7.52 17.09 12.40
N GLY A 230 6.90 18.23 12.06
CA GLY A 230 7.59 19.49 11.84
C GLY A 230 8.31 20.03 13.08
N ALA A 231 7.71 19.90 14.26
CA ALA A 231 8.33 20.33 15.52
C ALA A 231 9.60 19.51 15.84
N TYR A 232 9.54 18.19 15.64
CA TYR A 232 10.69 17.30 15.84
C TYR A 232 11.81 17.65 14.85
N THR A 233 11.49 17.75 13.56
CA THR A 233 12.46 18.13 12.52
C THR A 233 13.11 19.49 12.80
N ALA A 234 12.34 20.50 13.18
CA ALA A 234 12.88 21.81 13.53
C ALA A 234 13.80 21.74 14.76
N GLY A 235 13.40 20.97 15.78
CA GLY A 235 14.21 20.73 16.98
C GLY A 235 15.53 20.02 16.67
N THR A 236 15.51 18.96 15.86
CA THR A 236 16.72 18.22 15.47
C THR A 236 17.67 19.08 14.64
N VAL A 237 17.14 19.88 13.72
CA VAL A 237 17.96 20.84 12.95
C VAL A 237 18.60 21.86 13.87
N LYS A 238 17.82 22.47 14.79
CA LYS A 238 18.35 23.42 15.77
C LYS A 238 19.45 22.81 16.64
N ALA A 239 19.29 21.57 17.09
CA ALA A 239 20.27 20.85 17.90
C ALA A 239 21.54 20.49 17.12
N ALA A 240 21.44 20.23 15.81
CA ALA A 240 22.58 19.89 14.96
C ALA A 240 23.46 21.08 14.59
N ILE A 241 22.88 22.28 14.48
CA ILE A 241 23.59 23.50 14.02
C ILE A 241 24.91 23.75 14.77
N PRO A 242 24.99 23.75 16.12
CA PRO A 242 26.24 24.00 16.82
C PRO A 242 27.37 23.03 16.45
N SER A 243 27.05 21.74 16.32
CA SER A 243 28.02 20.72 15.93
C SER A 243 28.51 20.91 14.49
N ILE A 244 27.61 21.30 13.58
CA ILE A 244 27.97 21.60 12.19
C ILE A 244 28.91 22.81 12.16
N LEU A 245 28.58 23.89 12.86
CA LEU A 245 29.42 25.10 12.92
C LEU A 245 30.82 24.80 13.48
N ALA A 246 30.92 24.01 14.55
CA ALA A 246 32.20 23.59 15.13
C ALA A 246 33.05 22.78 14.13
N HIS A 247 32.41 21.86 13.39
CA HIS A 247 33.09 21.07 12.37
C HIS A 247 33.63 21.94 11.21
N PHE A 248 32.87 22.93 10.76
CA PHE A 248 33.33 23.86 9.71
C PHE A 248 34.51 24.73 10.19
N ALA A 249 34.45 25.24 11.43
CA ALA A 249 35.55 26.00 12.02
C ALA A 249 36.85 25.18 12.10
N GLN A 250 36.76 23.89 12.46
CA GLN A 250 37.92 22.99 12.54
C GLN A 250 38.46 22.56 11.16
N SER A 251 37.59 22.42 10.17
CA SER A 251 37.98 21.98 8.82
C SER A 251 38.52 23.09 7.93
N GLY A 252 38.56 24.34 8.42
CA GLY A 252 39.02 25.51 7.66
C GLY A 252 38.12 25.89 6.49
N LYS A 253 36.91 25.33 6.41
CA LYS A 253 35.94 25.59 5.34
C LYS A 253 35.03 26.75 5.74
N ASP A 254 34.86 27.71 4.85
CA ASP A 254 33.95 28.84 5.05
C ASP A 254 32.51 28.45 4.67
N LEU A 255 31.62 28.47 5.65
CA LEU A 255 30.19 28.23 5.48
C LEU A 255 29.56 29.20 4.46
N LYS A 256 30.03 30.44 4.38
CA LYS A 256 29.51 31.44 3.43
C LYS A 256 29.80 31.08 1.96
N LYS A 257 30.81 30.24 1.74
CA LYS A 257 31.23 29.79 0.40
C LYS A 257 30.72 28.39 0.05
N THR A 258 29.95 27.78 0.95
CA THR A 258 29.44 26.42 0.78
C THR A 258 27.97 26.47 0.40
N THR A 259 27.62 25.90 -0.76
CA THR A 259 26.22 25.67 -1.15
C THR A 259 25.81 24.24 -0.79
N ALA A 260 24.52 24.07 -0.45
CA ALA A 260 23.91 22.76 -0.26
C ALA A 260 23.82 21.98 -1.58
#